data_AF-A0A1Y1S377-F1
#
_entry.id   AF-A0A1Y1S377-F1
#
_cell.length_a   1.000
_cell.length_b   1.000
_cell.length_c   1.000
_cell.angle_alpha   90.00
_cell.angle_beta   90.00
_cell.angle_gamma   90.00
#
_symmetry.space_group_name_H-M   'P 1'
#
loop_
_entity.id
_entity.type
_entity.pdbx_description
1 polymer ?
#
loop_
_entity_poly.entity_id
_entity_poly.type
_entity_poly.pdbx_seq_one_letter_code
_entity_poly.pdbx_strand_id
1 'polypeptide(L)'
;MDDTEFHGRKAVGVTCIVHKSLRKQVMEFLEETGVGKIYVEAGKSERLFIRSRPFGLPGTRQVLHDSPAEIFRFSISTGDTQYVLNSLIAAAELDVQGRGMIFSQKIYEYSKDSLPIIPAGEKSGEIDTKYSLLPGLSLITCILSRPGSGEELSRTALELGTCVPIITNGRGTGMRDNLGLLRITIPSEKEIVQLIVPEYDADNIIQLLIEEVKLNLPGRGFLFRTPIGMGVVDTRLRIGRQEHAASMEQIISAIDELKMGTHWRKRFSGTENSSFGNPSHLLFNYKAISFVCREGKGDSLVNRAMEKGAPGATISRISCLNLQDREGDSAARERNVICVPNNLAEKVIDAIFHEEEIIEQFLDHLWIQDAPSVFSYIR
;
A
#
# COMPACT_ATOMS: atom_id res chain seq x y z
N MET A 1 27.30 23.10 -1.62
CA MET A 1 26.49 22.58 -2.74
C MET A 1 25.07 22.67 -2.25
N ASP A 2 24.22 23.41 -2.95
CA ASP A 2 22.88 23.78 -2.47
C ASP A 2 22.04 22.53 -2.17
N ASP A 3 21.74 22.29 -0.89
CA ASP A 3 20.84 21.23 -0.41
C ASP A 3 19.35 21.55 -0.68
N THR A 4 19.06 22.45 -1.62
CA THR A 4 17.70 22.98 -1.85
C THR A 4 17.03 22.41 -3.10
N GLU A 5 17.79 21.86 -4.05
CA GLU A 5 17.26 21.38 -5.32
C GLU A 5 16.70 19.94 -5.22
N PHE A 6 15.68 19.61 -6.03
CA PHE A 6 15.14 18.26 -6.08
C PHE A 6 16.05 17.32 -6.88
N HIS A 7 16.44 16.20 -6.29
CA HIS A 7 17.32 15.23 -6.94
C HIS A 7 16.56 13.95 -7.26
N GLY A 8 16.54 13.56 -8.54
CA GLY A 8 16.01 12.29 -9.01
C GLY A 8 16.99 11.14 -8.75
N ARG A 9 16.52 10.04 -8.15
CA ARG A 9 17.35 8.88 -7.83
C ARG A 9 16.55 7.57 -7.81
N LYS A 10 17.24 6.45 -8.00
CA LYS A 10 16.68 5.13 -7.68
C LYS A 10 16.74 4.93 -6.17
N ALA A 11 15.61 4.53 -5.58
CA ALA A 11 15.50 4.27 -4.16
C ALA A 11 14.58 3.07 -3.90
N VAL A 12 14.43 2.70 -2.64
CA VAL A 12 13.46 1.71 -2.19
C VAL A 12 12.49 2.39 -1.23
N GLY A 13 11.21 2.36 -1.58
CA GLY A 13 10.13 2.79 -0.69
C GLY A 13 9.77 1.63 0.22
N VAL A 14 9.92 1.83 1.53
CA VAL A 14 9.52 0.86 2.55
C VAL A 14 8.14 1.24 3.05
N THR A 15 7.24 0.26 3.15
CA THR A 15 5.95 0.42 3.84
C THR A 15 5.89 -0.60 4.96
N CYS A 16 5.76 -0.12 6.20
CA CYS A 16 5.58 -0.93 7.39
C CYS A 16 4.19 -0.65 7.97
N ILE A 17 3.34 -1.68 8.06
CA ILE A 17 1.97 -1.58 8.55
C ILE A 17 1.88 -2.41 9.82
N VAL A 18 1.60 -1.79 10.95
CA VAL A 18 1.57 -2.46 12.25
C VAL A 18 0.30 -2.17 13.00
N HIS A 19 -0.06 -3.04 13.95
CA HIS A 19 -1.07 -2.69 14.92
C HIS A 19 -0.64 -1.44 15.70
N LYS A 20 -1.58 -0.53 16.01
CA LYS A 20 -1.29 0.75 16.67
C LYS A 20 -0.48 0.64 17.96
N SER A 21 -0.57 -0.48 18.68
CA SER A 21 0.21 -0.73 19.91
C SER A 21 1.72 -0.86 19.68
N LEU A 22 2.16 -1.14 18.44
CA LEU A 22 3.57 -1.32 18.08
C LEU A 22 4.22 -0.04 17.55
N ARG A 23 3.48 1.08 17.52
CA ARG A 23 3.97 2.39 17.08
C ARG A 23 5.29 2.76 17.75
N LYS A 24 5.38 2.58 19.07
CA LYS A 24 6.54 3.00 19.85
C LYS A 24 7.82 2.29 19.40
N GLN A 25 7.76 0.97 19.24
CA GLN A 25 8.86 0.13 18.80
C GLN A 25 9.34 0.50 17.39
N VAL A 26 8.40 0.75 16.47
CA VAL A 26 8.73 1.18 15.11
C VAL A 26 9.39 2.56 15.11
N MET A 27 8.87 3.50 15.90
CA MET A 27 9.45 4.85 15.99
C MET A 27 10.85 4.85 16.59
N GLU A 28 11.06 4.15 17.71
CA GLU A 28 12.38 4.03 18.35
C GLU A 28 13.43 3.47 17.37
N PHE A 29 13.07 2.43 16.62
CA PHE A 29 13.96 1.87 15.60
C PHE A 29 14.27 2.85 14.46
N LEU A 30 13.27 3.57 13.97
CA LEU A 30 13.45 4.51 12.86
C LEU A 30 14.29 5.73 13.27
N GLU A 31 14.20 6.14 14.55
CA GLU A 31 15.06 7.17 15.15
C GLU A 31 16.51 6.71 15.21
N GLU A 32 16.76 5.47 15.63
CA GLU A 32 18.10 4.89 15.71
C GLU A 32 18.76 4.70 14.34
N THR A 33 17.99 4.31 13.32
CA THR A 33 18.50 4.10 11.95
C THR A 33 18.81 5.39 11.19
N GLY A 34 18.49 6.55 11.76
CA GLY A 34 18.77 7.85 11.15
C GLY A 34 17.85 8.20 9.98
N VAL A 35 16.68 7.56 9.88
CA VAL A 35 15.66 7.92 8.87
C VAL A 35 15.15 9.32 9.18
N GLY A 36 15.43 10.29 8.31
CA GLY A 36 15.10 11.70 8.54
C GLY A 36 13.60 11.97 8.62
N LYS A 37 12.89 11.79 7.50
CA LYS A 37 11.44 12.01 7.41
C LYS A 37 10.68 10.71 7.21
N ILE A 38 9.59 10.55 7.96
CA ILE A 38 8.67 9.43 7.87
C ILE A 38 7.25 9.94 7.68
N TYR A 39 6.50 9.27 6.83
CA TYR A 39 5.10 9.56 6.58
C TYR A 39 4.23 8.50 7.22
N VAL A 40 3.36 8.93 8.12
CA VAL A 40 2.48 8.07 8.90
C VAL A 40 1.03 8.29 8.50
N GLU A 41 0.33 7.20 8.20
CA GLU A 41 -1.09 7.18 7.88
C GLU A 41 -1.83 6.26 8.86
N ALA A 42 -2.97 6.72 9.37
CA ALA A 42 -3.85 5.91 10.20
C ALA A 42 -4.80 5.08 9.32
N GLY A 43 -4.97 3.81 9.67
CA GLY A 43 -5.87 2.90 8.99
C GLY A 43 -6.48 1.87 9.92
N LYS A 44 -7.14 0.88 9.33
CA LYS A 44 -7.62 -0.32 10.03
C LYS A 44 -7.23 -1.58 9.26
N SER A 45 -6.93 -2.63 9.99
CA SER A 45 -6.75 -3.99 9.47
C SER A 45 -8.02 -4.80 9.75
N GLU A 46 -8.53 -5.51 8.74
CA GLU A 46 -9.75 -6.30 8.89
C GLU A 46 -9.45 -7.80 8.93
N ARG A 47 -10.08 -8.50 9.89
CA ARG A 47 -9.95 -9.95 10.07
C ARG A 47 -11.31 -10.60 10.25
N LEU A 48 -11.41 -11.89 9.93
CA LEU A 48 -12.62 -12.67 10.18
C LEU A 48 -12.66 -13.14 11.64
N PHE A 49 -13.64 -12.68 12.40
CA PHE A 49 -13.90 -13.18 13.75
C PHE A 49 -14.94 -14.30 13.72
N ILE A 50 -14.58 -15.48 14.23
CA ILE A 50 -15.43 -16.67 14.28
C ILE A 50 -16.07 -16.79 15.66
N ARG A 51 -17.41 -16.66 15.75
CA ARG A 51 -18.20 -16.87 16.98
C ARG A 51 -19.13 -18.07 16.85
N SER A 52 -19.34 -18.78 17.95
CA SER A 52 -20.46 -19.71 18.08
C SER A 52 -21.79 -18.98 17.94
N ARG A 53 -22.78 -19.62 17.33
CA ARG A 53 -24.12 -19.04 17.26
C ARG A 53 -24.75 -18.95 18.67
N PRO A 54 -25.54 -17.90 18.94
CA PRO A 54 -26.20 -17.75 20.24
C PRO A 54 -27.20 -18.88 20.47
N PHE A 55 -27.59 -19.09 21.74
CA PHE A 55 -28.60 -20.07 22.16
C PHE A 55 -28.28 -21.54 21.83
N GLY A 56 -26.99 -21.90 21.72
CA GLY A 56 -26.59 -23.29 21.48
C GLY A 56 -26.92 -23.82 20.08
N LEU A 57 -27.25 -22.92 19.14
CA LEU A 57 -27.48 -23.31 17.75
C LEU A 57 -26.19 -23.87 17.12
N PRO A 58 -26.27 -24.97 16.34
CA PRO A 58 -25.10 -25.56 15.73
C PRO A 58 -24.49 -24.62 14.69
N GLY A 59 -23.16 -24.65 14.61
CA GLY A 59 -22.36 -23.90 13.63
C GLY A 59 -21.79 -22.58 14.14
N THR A 60 -21.03 -21.93 13.27
CA THR A 60 -20.33 -20.67 13.54
C THR A 60 -20.90 -19.52 12.70
N ARG A 61 -20.72 -18.29 13.18
CA ARG A 61 -20.94 -17.05 12.44
C ARG A 61 -19.62 -16.33 12.27
N GLN A 62 -19.37 -15.82 11.07
CA GLN A 62 -18.21 -14.99 10.75
C GLN A 62 -18.63 -13.53 10.73
N VAL A 63 -17.86 -12.66 11.38
CA VAL A 63 -18.07 -11.21 11.43
C VAL A 63 -16.73 -10.54 11.17
N LEU A 64 -16.70 -9.40 10.48
CA LEU A 64 -15.47 -8.63 10.33
C LEU A 64 -15.10 -8.00 11.68
N HIS A 65 -13.81 -7.98 11.98
CA HIS A 65 -13.27 -7.35 13.16
C HIS A 65 -12.15 -6.41 12.76
N ASP A 66 -12.39 -5.13 13.04
CA ASP A 66 -11.48 -4.04 12.73
C ASP A 66 -10.44 -3.90 13.85
N SER A 67 -9.17 -3.80 13.48
CA SER A 67 -8.08 -3.52 14.44
C SER A 67 -7.31 -2.28 13.97
N PRO A 68 -7.10 -1.26 14.83
CA PRO A 68 -6.38 -0.04 14.45
C PRO A 68 -4.98 -0.35 13.92
N ALA A 69 -4.64 0.22 12.77
CA ALA A 69 -3.34 0.06 12.13
C ALA A 69 -2.67 1.42 11.89
N GLU A 70 -1.34 1.44 11.94
CA GLU A 70 -0.53 2.57 11.51
C GLU A 70 0.38 2.14 10.37
N ILE A 71 0.48 2.98 9.35
CA ILE A 71 1.25 2.73 8.14
C ILE A 71 2.39 3.75 8.07
N PHE A 72 3.62 3.27 8.19
CA PHE A 72 4.84 4.05 8.09
C PHE A 72 5.42 3.90 6.69
N ARG A 73 5.76 5.03 6.05
CA ARG A 73 6.39 5.07 4.72
C ARG A 73 7.61 5.97 4.72
N PHE A 74 8.71 5.47 4.17
CA PHE A 74 9.98 6.19 4.07
C PHE A 74 10.84 5.56 2.96
N SER A 75 11.89 6.27 2.57
CA SER A 75 12.81 5.85 1.50
C SER A 75 14.18 5.48 2.05
N ILE A 76 14.77 4.44 1.48
CA ILE A 76 16.13 3.99 1.79
C ILE A 76 16.93 3.68 0.53
N SER A 77 18.25 3.50 0.68
CA SER A 77 19.09 3.04 -0.41
C SER A 77 18.82 1.56 -0.74
N THR A 78 19.03 1.17 -2.00
CA THR A 78 18.83 -0.22 -2.41
C THR A 78 19.73 -1.19 -1.65
N GLY A 79 20.95 -0.77 -1.28
CA GLY A 79 21.93 -1.59 -0.55
C GLY A 79 21.60 -1.80 0.92
N ASP A 80 20.59 -1.10 1.46
CA ASP A 80 20.17 -1.19 2.85
C ASP A 80 18.88 -1.99 3.05
N THR A 81 18.23 -2.39 1.95
CA THR A 81 16.88 -2.98 1.95
C THR A 81 16.73 -4.17 2.90
N GLN A 82 17.64 -5.15 2.80
CA GLN A 82 17.57 -6.39 3.59
C GLN A 82 17.70 -6.09 5.09
N TYR A 83 18.73 -5.33 5.45
CA TYR A 83 19.02 -4.97 6.82
C TYR A 83 17.86 -4.21 7.47
N VAL A 84 17.34 -3.16 6.81
CA VAL A 84 16.24 -2.35 7.35
C VAL A 84 14.97 -3.18 7.55
N LEU A 85 14.62 -4.02 6.57
CA LEU A 85 13.45 -4.88 6.68
C LEU A 85 13.60 -5.85 7.85
N ASN A 86 14.73 -6.55 7.95
CA ASN A 86 14.95 -7.55 8.99
C ASN A 86 15.06 -6.94 10.39
N SER A 87 15.69 -5.78 10.51
CA SER A 87 15.79 -5.08 11.78
C SER A 87 14.44 -4.52 12.24
N LEU A 88 13.59 -4.01 11.33
CA LEU A 88 12.20 -3.65 11.67
C LEU A 88 11.35 -4.87 12.04
N ILE A 89 11.54 -5.99 11.34
CA ILE A 89 10.86 -7.25 11.68
C ILE A 89 11.24 -7.67 13.09
N ALA A 90 12.52 -7.60 13.46
CA ALA A 90 12.98 -7.91 14.82
C ALA A 90 12.41 -6.93 15.86
N ALA A 91 12.49 -5.62 15.60
CA ALA A 91 12.07 -4.59 16.54
C ALA A 91 10.57 -4.61 16.85
N ALA A 92 9.73 -4.86 15.83
CA ALA A 92 8.28 -4.94 15.97
C ALA A 92 7.75 -6.38 16.11
N GLU A 93 8.63 -7.39 16.08
CA GLU A 93 8.34 -8.83 16.03
C GLU A 93 7.33 -9.19 14.93
N LEU A 94 7.53 -8.66 13.71
CA LEU A 94 6.58 -8.87 12.60
C LEU A 94 6.57 -10.30 12.06
N ASP A 95 7.49 -11.15 12.52
CA ASP A 95 7.46 -12.60 12.33
C ASP A 95 6.32 -13.27 13.13
N VAL A 96 5.76 -12.59 14.12
CA VAL A 96 4.58 -13.05 14.87
C VAL A 96 3.29 -12.65 14.15
N GLN A 97 2.47 -13.66 13.83
CA GLN A 97 1.19 -13.48 13.15
C GLN A 97 0.24 -12.50 13.88
N GLY A 98 -0.33 -11.56 13.12
CA GLY A 98 -1.23 -10.53 13.64
C GLY A 98 -0.56 -9.23 14.10
N ARG A 99 0.78 -9.12 14.06
CA ARG A 99 1.50 -7.89 14.46
C ARG A 99 1.59 -6.85 13.35
N GLY A 100 1.63 -7.30 12.10
CA GLY A 100 1.70 -6.40 10.96
C GLY A 100 2.31 -7.04 9.72
N MET A 101 2.65 -6.20 8.76
CA MET A 101 3.33 -6.54 7.53
C MET A 101 4.33 -5.45 7.17
N ILE A 102 5.37 -5.83 6.44
CA ILE A 102 6.38 -4.89 5.95
C ILE A 102 6.84 -5.32 4.58
N PHE A 103 7.00 -4.37 3.67
CA PHE A 103 7.45 -4.67 2.31
C PHE A 103 8.21 -3.51 1.69
N SER A 104 9.03 -3.86 0.69
CA SER A 104 9.79 -2.92 -0.12
C SER A 104 9.24 -2.80 -1.54
N GLN A 105 9.28 -1.59 -2.09
CA GLN A 105 8.93 -1.31 -3.49
C GLN A 105 10.08 -0.56 -4.15
N LYS A 106 10.42 -0.96 -5.38
CA LYS A 106 11.41 -0.23 -6.18
C LYS A 106 10.76 1.05 -6.68
N ILE A 107 11.39 2.18 -6.41
CA ILE A 107 10.87 3.50 -6.78
C ILE A 107 11.96 4.32 -7.48
N TYR A 108 11.52 5.24 -8.32
CA TYR A 108 12.31 6.42 -8.68
C TYR A 108 11.79 7.59 -7.85
N GLU A 109 12.65 8.18 -7.03
CA GLU A 109 12.32 9.23 -6.09
C GLU A 109 12.90 10.57 -6.53
N TYR A 110 12.09 11.63 -6.41
CA TYR A 110 12.55 13.01 -6.38
C TYR A 110 12.35 13.54 -4.96
N SER A 111 13.44 13.97 -4.31
CA SER A 111 13.39 14.60 -2.98
C SER A 111 14.56 15.55 -2.79
N LYS A 112 14.41 16.49 -1.87
CA LYS A 112 15.49 17.36 -1.37
C LYS A 112 16.36 16.64 -0.33
N ASP A 113 15.73 15.81 0.48
CA ASP A 113 16.42 15.13 1.57
C ASP A 113 17.33 14.04 0.99
N SER A 114 18.52 13.89 1.55
CA SER A 114 19.37 12.73 1.23
C SER A 114 18.76 11.45 1.80
N LEU A 115 19.05 10.31 1.17
CA LEU A 115 18.68 9.03 1.75
C LEU A 115 19.43 8.81 3.07
N PRO A 116 18.82 8.14 4.06
CA PRO A 116 19.48 7.86 5.32
C PRO A 116 20.76 7.06 5.10
N ILE A 117 21.82 7.44 5.82
CA ILE A 117 23.09 6.73 5.82
C ILE A 117 23.04 5.70 6.93
N ILE A 118 22.84 4.44 6.56
CA ILE A 118 22.76 3.35 7.53
C ILE A 118 24.17 2.84 7.84
N PRO A 119 24.64 2.89 9.10
CA PRO A 119 26.02 2.56 9.46
C PRO A 119 26.42 1.14 9.03
N ALA A 120 27.56 1.01 8.34
CA ALA A 120 28.04 -0.27 7.84
C ALA A 120 28.34 -1.30 8.94
N GLY A 121 28.67 -0.84 10.16
CA GLY A 121 28.93 -1.71 11.32
C GLY A 121 27.69 -2.39 11.88
N GLU A 122 26.49 -1.93 11.52
CA GLU A 122 25.23 -2.54 11.95
C GLU A 122 24.74 -3.65 11.01
N LYS A 123 25.28 -3.71 9.78
CA LYS A 123 25.00 -4.76 8.79
C LYS A 123 25.67 -6.07 9.19
N SER A 124 25.24 -6.64 10.30
CA SER A 124 25.69 -7.96 10.75
C SER A 124 25.03 -9.04 9.90
N GLY A 125 25.83 -9.93 9.32
CA GLY A 125 25.36 -10.96 8.39
C GLY A 125 24.34 -11.94 8.98
N GLU A 126 24.23 -12.05 10.31
CA GLU A 126 23.25 -12.91 10.98
C GLU A 126 21.81 -12.38 10.87
N ILE A 127 21.61 -11.07 10.98
CA ILE A 127 20.27 -10.46 10.91
C ILE A 127 19.73 -10.54 9.48
N ASP A 128 20.58 -10.34 8.46
CA ASP A 128 20.18 -10.40 7.04
C ASP A 128 19.62 -11.77 6.63
N THR A 129 20.01 -12.85 7.30
CA THR A 129 19.55 -14.22 7.01
C THR A 129 18.49 -14.75 7.97
N LYS A 130 18.16 -14.01 9.04
CA LYS A 130 17.29 -14.53 10.11
C LYS A 130 15.84 -14.69 9.68
N TYR A 131 15.34 -13.79 8.83
CA TYR A 131 13.94 -13.76 8.43
C TYR A 131 13.79 -14.09 6.94
N SER A 132 12.84 -14.96 6.62
CA SER A 132 12.50 -15.31 5.23
C SER A 132 11.59 -14.24 4.62
N LEU A 133 12.18 -13.28 3.91
CA LEU A 133 11.43 -12.29 3.14
C LEU A 133 10.87 -12.92 1.86
N LEU A 134 9.56 -12.81 1.66
CA LEU A 134 8.86 -13.39 0.51
C LEU A 134 9.06 -12.52 -0.74
N PRO A 135 9.64 -13.05 -1.83
CA PRO A 135 9.68 -12.37 -3.11
C PRO A 135 8.39 -12.60 -3.92
N GLY A 136 8.25 -11.93 -5.06
CA GLY A 136 7.18 -12.22 -6.02
C GLY A 136 5.78 -11.87 -5.51
N LEU A 137 5.67 -10.74 -4.80
CA LEU A 137 4.42 -10.21 -4.26
C LEU A 137 3.97 -9.00 -5.06
N SER A 138 2.67 -8.73 -5.01
CA SER A 138 2.02 -7.56 -5.61
C SER A 138 1.15 -6.86 -4.57
N LEU A 139 1.18 -5.54 -4.55
CA LEU A 139 0.24 -4.73 -3.78
C LEU A 139 -0.90 -4.30 -4.71
N ILE A 140 -2.11 -4.79 -4.46
CA ILE A 140 -3.34 -4.30 -5.06
C ILE A 140 -3.86 -3.15 -4.21
N THR A 141 -4.12 -2.00 -4.84
CA THR A 141 -4.77 -0.85 -4.20
C THR A 141 -6.10 -0.58 -4.88
N CYS A 142 -7.19 -0.75 -4.13
CA CYS A 142 -8.56 -0.51 -4.56
C CYS A 142 -9.07 0.80 -3.95
N ILE A 143 -9.49 1.74 -4.79
CA ILE A 143 -10.02 3.04 -4.39
C ILE A 143 -11.52 3.02 -4.62
N LEU A 144 -12.30 2.87 -3.55
CA LEU A 144 -13.73 2.62 -3.58
C LEU A 144 -14.51 3.88 -3.26
N SER A 145 -15.57 4.14 -4.01
CA SER A 145 -16.33 5.39 -3.91
C SER A 145 -17.63 5.28 -3.11
N ARG A 146 -18.05 4.05 -2.77
CA ARG A 146 -19.27 3.81 -1.99
C ARG A 146 -18.89 3.37 -0.58
N PRO A 147 -19.40 4.02 0.47
CA PRO A 147 -19.20 3.60 1.86
C PRO A 147 -19.55 2.12 2.08
N GLY A 148 -18.74 1.43 2.88
CA GLY A 148 -18.90 0.01 3.21
C GLY A 148 -18.48 -0.95 2.10
N SER A 149 -18.02 -0.46 0.94
CA SER A 149 -17.49 -1.35 -0.11
C SER A 149 -16.13 -1.91 0.28
N GLY A 150 -15.38 -1.21 1.14
CA GLY A 150 -14.11 -1.69 1.68
C GLY A 150 -14.28 -2.93 2.55
N GLU A 151 -15.34 -2.99 3.36
CA GLU A 151 -15.68 -4.17 4.17
C GLU A 151 -16.13 -5.35 3.30
N GLU A 152 -16.92 -5.08 2.26
CA GLU A 152 -17.32 -6.09 1.26
C GLU A 152 -16.09 -6.67 0.55
N LEU A 153 -15.20 -5.81 0.06
CA LEU A 153 -13.95 -6.21 -0.58
C LEU A 153 -13.07 -7.03 0.36
N SER A 154 -12.93 -6.57 1.60
CA SER A 154 -12.09 -7.20 2.61
C SER A 154 -12.60 -8.58 3.00
N ARG A 155 -13.92 -8.75 3.16
CA ARG A 155 -14.53 -10.06 3.36
C ARG A 155 -14.14 -11.02 2.23
N THR A 156 -14.30 -10.59 1.00
CA THR A 156 -13.99 -11.42 -0.18
C THR A 156 -12.49 -11.74 -0.24
N ALA A 157 -11.62 -10.76 0.01
CA ALA A 157 -10.17 -10.98 0.09
C ALA A 157 -9.81 -12.02 1.18
N LEU A 158 -10.43 -11.93 2.35
CA LEU A 158 -10.21 -12.86 3.46
C LEU A 158 -10.76 -14.26 3.17
N GLU A 159 -11.91 -14.38 2.50
CA GLU A 159 -12.49 -15.66 2.05
C GLU A 159 -11.65 -16.32 0.96
N LEU A 160 -11.08 -15.51 0.06
CA LEU A 160 -10.08 -15.96 -0.92
C LEU A 160 -8.76 -16.37 -0.27
N GLY A 161 -8.56 -16.17 1.04
CA GLY A 161 -7.35 -16.57 1.74
C GLY A 161 -6.11 -15.83 1.26
N THR A 162 -6.27 -14.54 0.93
CA THR A 162 -5.16 -13.66 0.55
C THR A 162 -4.38 -13.22 1.80
N CYS A 163 -4.05 -11.94 1.97
CA CYS A 163 -3.44 -11.40 3.19
C CYS A 163 -4.46 -10.54 3.95
N VAL A 164 -4.12 -10.12 5.17
CA VAL A 164 -4.95 -9.18 5.94
C VAL A 164 -5.11 -7.86 5.16
N PRO A 165 -6.32 -7.46 4.73
CA PRO A 165 -6.53 -6.20 4.03
C PRO A 165 -6.41 -5.01 4.98
N ILE A 166 -5.88 -3.91 4.46
CA ILE A 166 -5.72 -2.64 5.18
C ILE A 166 -6.62 -1.60 4.53
N ILE A 167 -7.46 -0.95 5.32
CA ILE A 167 -8.36 0.11 4.85
C ILE A 167 -7.89 1.46 5.41
N THR A 168 -7.69 2.42 4.52
CA THR A 168 -7.53 3.83 4.87
C THR A 168 -8.60 4.67 4.17
N ASN A 169 -8.66 5.96 4.51
CA ASN A 169 -9.60 6.89 3.93
C ASN A 169 -8.87 7.96 3.13
N GLY A 170 -9.50 8.37 2.03
CA GLY A 170 -9.00 9.47 1.22
C GLY A 170 -10.12 10.24 0.55
N ARG A 171 -9.72 11.15 -0.33
CA ARG A 171 -10.60 11.92 -1.19
C ARG A 171 -10.18 11.74 -2.64
N GLY A 172 -11.14 11.46 -3.50
CA GLY A 172 -10.94 11.46 -4.95
C GLY A 172 -11.06 12.87 -5.51
N THR A 173 -10.14 13.23 -6.39
CA THR A 173 -10.13 14.47 -7.17
C THR A 173 -10.05 14.13 -8.66
N GLY A 174 -10.51 15.04 -9.50
CA GLY A 174 -10.33 14.93 -10.95
C GLY A 174 -11.60 15.15 -11.74
N MET A 175 -12.00 14.19 -12.58
CA MET A 175 -13.21 14.32 -13.42
C MET A 175 -14.44 14.81 -12.65
N ARG A 176 -14.62 14.34 -11.40
CA ARG A 176 -15.66 14.79 -10.49
C ARG A 176 -15.72 16.32 -10.35
N ASP A 177 -14.57 16.97 -10.26
CA ASP A 177 -14.47 18.40 -10.02
C ASP A 177 -14.88 19.21 -11.25
N ASN A 178 -14.82 18.60 -12.45
CA ASN A 178 -15.23 19.18 -13.72
C ASN A 178 -16.72 18.92 -14.08
N LEU A 179 -17.48 18.19 -13.25
CA LEU A 179 -18.87 17.82 -13.53
C LEU A 179 -19.92 18.85 -13.05
N GLY A 180 -19.49 20.02 -12.56
CA GLY A 180 -20.41 21.07 -12.10
C GLY A 180 -21.38 20.58 -11.03
N LEU A 181 -22.69 20.84 -11.19
CA LEU A 181 -23.73 20.42 -10.23
C LEU A 181 -23.81 18.90 -10.07
N LEU A 182 -23.46 18.12 -11.09
CA LEU A 182 -23.46 16.65 -11.02
C LEU A 182 -22.41 16.10 -10.05
N ARG A 183 -21.45 16.91 -9.60
CA ARG A 183 -20.46 16.54 -8.58
C ARG A 183 -21.09 16.04 -7.28
N ILE A 184 -22.30 16.51 -6.93
CA ILE A 184 -23.00 16.12 -5.70
C ILE A 184 -23.41 14.64 -5.67
N THR A 185 -23.54 14.00 -6.85
CA THR A 185 -23.96 12.59 -6.94
C THR A 185 -22.79 11.62 -6.78
N ILE A 186 -21.55 12.12 -6.78
CA ILE A 186 -20.33 11.32 -6.63
C ILE A 186 -19.69 11.67 -5.28
N PRO A 187 -19.55 10.72 -4.34
CA PRO A 187 -18.87 10.97 -3.08
C PRO A 187 -17.41 11.40 -3.30
N SER A 188 -16.99 12.45 -2.59
CA SER A 188 -15.57 12.85 -2.50
C SER A 188 -14.76 11.80 -1.75
N GLU A 189 -15.32 11.33 -0.64
CA GLU A 189 -14.69 10.38 0.26
C GLU A 189 -14.54 9.03 -0.43
N LYS A 190 -13.37 8.42 -0.23
CA LYS A 190 -12.99 7.14 -0.78
C LYS A 190 -12.48 6.24 0.34
N GLU A 191 -12.84 4.97 0.28
CA GLU A 191 -12.20 3.92 1.05
C GLU A 191 -11.06 3.34 0.19
N ILE A 192 -9.85 3.31 0.72
CA ILE A 192 -8.67 2.80 0.03
C ILE A 192 -8.32 1.46 0.68
N VAL A 193 -8.51 0.36 -0.05
CA VAL A 193 -8.16 -0.98 0.42
C VAL A 193 -6.84 -1.40 -0.20
N GLN A 194 -5.86 -1.74 0.63
CA GLN A 194 -4.56 -2.25 0.26
C GLN A 194 -4.48 -3.74 0.58
N LEU A 195 -4.15 -4.55 -0.42
CA LEU A 195 -4.08 -6.00 -0.30
C LEU A 195 -2.80 -6.53 -0.94
N ILE A 196 -2.03 -7.32 -0.19
CA ILE A 196 -0.86 -8.02 -0.71
C ILE A 196 -1.27 -9.40 -1.22
N VAL A 197 -0.84 -9.73 -2.43
CA VAL A 197 -1.12 -11.01 -3.09
C VAL A 197 0.14 -11.56 -3.75
N PRO A 198 0.23 -12.88 -4.01
CA PRO A 198 1.26 -13.42 -4.88
C PRO A 198 1.16 -12.84 -6.30
N GLU A 199 2.27 -12.44 -6.89
CA GLU A 199 2.33 -11.81 -8.23
C GLU A 199 1.66 -12.68 -9.30
N TYR A 200 1.87 -13.99 -9.25
CA TYR A 200 1.37 -14.93 -10.25
C TYR A 200 -0.17 -15.14 -10.20
N ASP A 201 -0.82 -14.80 -9.08
CA ASP A 201 -2.29 -14.87 -8.91
C ASP A 201 -2.94 -13.48 -8.99
N ALA A 202 -2.15 -12.41 -9.14
CA ALA A 202 -2.62 -11.04 -8.98
C ALA A 202 -3.76 -10.68 -9.96
N ASP A 203 -3.62 -10.98 -11.24
CA ASP A 203 -4.64 -10.65 -12.26
C ASP A 203 -5.98 -11.38 -12.02
N ASN A 204 -5.93 -12.65 -11.62
CA ASN A 204 -7.12 -13.42 -11.30
C ASN A 204 -7.83 -12.88 -10.05
N ILE A 205 -7.07 -12.51 -9.02
CA ILE A 205 -7.63 -11.90 -7.82
C ILE A 205 -8.24 -10.54 -8.16
N ILE A 206 -7.56 -9.71 -8.95
CA ILE A 206 -8.08 -8.41 -9.40
C ILE A 206 -9.42 -8.57 -10.09
N GLN A 207 -9.57 -9.57 -10.97
CA GLN A 207 -10.85 -9.81 -11.65
C GLN A 207 -11.98 -10.14 -10.67
N LEU A 208 -11.73 -11.04 -9.71
CA LEU A 208 -12.71 -11.39 -8.67
C LEU A 208 -13.10 -10.16 -7.84
N LEU A 209 -12.13 -9.32 -7.49
CA LEU A 209 -12.40 -8.08 -6.75
C LEU A 209 -13.22 -7.08 -7.58
N ILE A 210 -12.94 -6.92 -8.87
CA ILE A 210 -13.69 -6.03 -9.78
C ILE A 210 -15.16 -6.44 -9.84
N GLU A 211 -15.44 -7.74 -9.95
CA GLU A 211 -16.78 -8.29 -10.01
C GLU A 211 -17.52 -8.12 -8.68
N GLU A 212 -16.86 -8.43 -7.56
CA GLU A 212 -17.45 -8.37 -6.22
C GLU A 212 -17.95 -6.96 -5.87
N VAL A 213 -17.07 -5.97 -5.93
CA VAL A 213 -17.43 -4.58 -5.60
C VAL A 213 -18.02 -3.81 -6.79
N LYS A 214 -18.26 -4.50 -7.90
CA LYS A 214 -18.87 -3.97 -9.13
C LYS A 214 -18.13 -2.74 -9.65
N LEU A 215 -16.80 -2.77 -9.65
CA LEU A 215 -15.97 -1.66 -10.14
C LEU A 215 -16.26 -1.31 -11.60
N ASN A 216 -16.81 -2.25 -12.36
CA ASN A 216 -17.31 -2.08 -13.72
C ASN A 216 -18.56 -1.21 -13.87
N LEU A 217 -19.13 -0.66 -12.79
CA LEU A 217 -20.21 0.34 -12.88
C LEU A 217 -19.64 1.77 -12.72
N PRO A 218 -20.25 2.78 -13.37
CA PRO A 218 -19.78 4.15 -13.30
C PRO A 218 -19.69 4.66 -11.86
N GLY A 219 -18.59 5.34 -11.54
CA GLY A 219 -18.39 6.00 -10.25
C GLY A 219 -18.17 5.05 -9.08
N ARG A 220 -17.88 3.76 -9.31
CA ARG A 220 -17.64 2.79 -8.22
C ARG A 220 -16.23 2.84 -7.67
N GLY A 221 -15.25 3.17 -8.48
CA GLY A 221 -13.88 3.27 -8.02
C GLY A 221 -12.85 3.09 -9.12
N PHE A 222 -11.64 2.86 -8.66
CA PHE A 222 -10.43 2.68 -9.46
C PHE A 222 -9.57 1.63 -8.76
N LEU A 223 -8.81 0.85 -9.53
CA LEU A 223 -7.91 -0.16 -8.97
C LEU A 223 -6.59 -0.11 -9.73
N PHE A 224 -5.49 -0.30 -9.01
CA PHE A 224 -4.19 -0.50 -9.62
C PHE A 224 -3.36 -1.46 -8.79
N ARG A 225 -2.41 -2.15 -9.43
CA ARG A 225 -1.41 -2.96 -8.74
C ARG A 225 -0.04 -2.34 -8.87
N THR A 226 0.81 -2.53 -7.87
CA THR A 226 2.23 -2.15 -7.89
C THR A 226 3.08 -3.30 -7.37
N PRO A 227 4.25 -3.59 -7.97
CA PRO A 227 5.07 -4.73 -7.57
C PRO A 227 5.68 -4.50 -6.18
N ILE A 228 5.83 -5.59 -5.43
CA ILE A 228 6.61 -5.65 -4.20
C ILE A 228 7.90 -6.41 -4.49
N GLY A 229 9.03 -5.84 -4.08
CA GLY A 229 10.33 -6.49 -4.20
C GLY A 229 10.44 -7.70 -3.28
N MET A 230 10.27 -7.46 -1.98
CA MET A 230 10.26 -8.48 -0.93
C MET A 230 9.56 -7.95 0.32
N GLY A 231 9.04 -8.85 1.16
CA GLY A 231 8.42 -8.46 2.43
C GLY A 231 7.92 -9.63 3.28
N VAL A 232 7.37 -9.30 4.44
CA VAL A 232 6.61 -10.20 5.32
C VAL A 232 5.16 -9.76 5.32
N VAL A 233 4.24 -10.72 5.17
CA VAL A 233 2.80 -10.47 5.13
C VAL A 233 2.12 -11.01 6.37
N ASP A 234 1.10 -10.30 6.85
CA ASP A 234 0.26 -10.82 7.94
C ASP A 234 -0.70 -11.88 7.38
N THR A 235 -0.50 -13.12 7.78
CA THR A 235 -1.35 -14.27 7.39
C THR A 235 -2.45 -14.56 8.40
N ARG A 236 -2.60 -13.77 9.47
CA ARG A 236 -3.63 -13.98 10.49
C ARG A 236 -5.01 -13.51 10.04
N LEU A 237 -5.60 -14.25 9.10
CA LEU A 237 -6.89 -13.90 8.49
C LEU A 237 -8.08 -14.08 9.45
N ARG A 238 -7.95 -14.98 10.45
CA ARG A 238 -9.05 -15.37 11.35
C ARG A 238 -8.69 -15.19 12.83
N ILE A 239 -9.67 -14.78 13.63
CA ILE A 239 -9.60 -14.67 15.10
C ILE A 239 -10.78 -15.46 15.72
N GLY A 240 -10.52 -16.26 16.75
CA GLY A 240 -11.57 -16.99 17.48
C GLY A 240 -11.20 -18.43 17.78
N ARG A 241 -12.22 -19.27 18.04
CA ARG A 241 -12.04 -20.67 18.44
C ARG A 241 -11.43 -21.49 17.30
N GLN A 242 -10.25 -22.08 17.55
CA GLN A 242 -9.59 -23.03 16.66
C GLN A 242 -9.90 -24.47 17.10
N GLU A 243 -10.15 -25.37 16.14
CA GLU A 243 -10.44 -26.79 16.39
C GLU A 243 -9.18 -27.69 16.30
N HIS A 244 -8.00 -27.14 15.97
CA HIS A 244 -6.78 -27.91 15.71
C HIS A 244 -5.59 -27.45 16.56
N ALA A 245 -4.61 -28.34 16.75
CA ALA A 245 -3.42 -28.13 17.59
C ALA A 245 -2.41 -27.12 17.00
N ALA A 246 -2.41 -26.95 15.67
CA ALA A 246 -1.74 -25.87 14.95
C ALA A 246 -2.77 -25.18 14.06
N SER A 247 -2.64 -23.87 13.87
CA SER A 247 -3.54 -23.12 13.00
C SER A 247 -3.27 -23.40 11.51
N MET A 248 -4.29 -23.26 10.65
CA MET A 248 -4.09 -23.35 9.20
C MET A 248 -3.09 -22.30 8.73
N GLU A 249 -3.09 -21.13 9.37
CA GLU A 249 -2.16 -20.03 9.14
C GLU A 249 -0.71 -20.41 9.53
N GLN A 250 -0.50 -21.16 10.61
CA GLN A 250 0.81 -21.70 11.02
C GLN A 250 1.31 -22.75 10.03
N ILE A 251 0.43 -23.62 9.53
CA ILE A 251 0.76 -24.59 8.48
C ILE A 251 1.19 -23.86 7.21
N ILE A 252 0.39 -22.87 6.77
CA ILE A 252 0.67 -22.06 5.57
C ILE A 252 2.01 -21.33 5.70
N SER A 253 2.27 -20.67 6.83
CA SER A 253 3.52 -19.95 7.09
C SER A 253 4.73 -20.89 7.03
N ALA A 254 4.62 -22.07 7.63
CA ALA A 254 5.70 -23.07 7.60
C ALA A 254 5.94 -23.60 6.18
N ILE A 255 4.89 -23.81 5.37
CA ILE A 255 5.06 -24.27 3.98
C ILE A 255 5.68 -23.18 3.10
N ASP A 256 5.28 -21.93 3.26
CA ASP A 256 5.90 -20.81 2.53
C ASP A 256 7.40 -20.71 2.79
N GLU A 257 7.81 -20.87 4.06
CA GLU A 257 9.21 -20.93 4.46
C GLU A 257 9.91 -22.14 3.83
N LEU A 258 9.33 -23.35 3.97
CA LEU A 258 9.88 -24.57 3.39
C LEU A 258 10.00 -24.51 1.85
N LYS A 259 9.11 -23.79 1.18
CA LYS A 259 9.07 -23.65 -0.29
C LYS A 259 9.80 -22.41 -0.79
N MET A 260 10.30 -21.55 0.11
CA MET A 260 10.95 -20.28 -0.22
C MET A 260 10.10 -19.44 -1.17
N GLY A 261 8.78 -19.38 -0.90
CA GLY A 261 7.83 -18.64 -1.72
C GLY A 261 6.41 -19.18 -1.66
N THR A 262 5.48 -18.43 -2.26
CA THR A 262 4.04 -18.71 -2.21
C THR A 262 3.53 -19.59 -3.36
N HIS A 263 4.36 -19.91 -4.36
CA HIS A 263 3.96 -20.59 -5.61
C HIS A 263 3.23 -21.94 -5.43
N TRP A 264 3.44 -22.65 -4.32
CA TRP A 264 2.70 -23.88 -4.01
C TRP A 264 1.20 -23.63 -3.73
N ARG A 265 0.83 -22.39 -3.38
CA ARG A 265 -0.54 -21.93 -3.19
C ARG A 265 -1.30 -21.73 -4.51
N LYS A 266 -0.68 -22.06 -5.66
CA LYS A 266 -1.30 -21.99 -6.99
C LYS A 266 -2.71 -22.58 -6.95
N ARG A 267 -3.72 -21.70 -7.04
CA ARG A 267 -5.13 -22.11 -7.07
C ARG A 267 -5.62 -22.41 -8.47
N PHE A 268 -4.98 -21.80 -9.46
CA PHE A 268 -5.34 -21.91 -10.87
C PHE A 268 -4.44 -22.89 -11.64
N SER A 269 -3.91 -23.91 -10.98
CA SER A 269 -3.16 -24.98 -11.64
C SER A 269 -4.12 -25.91 -12.41
N GLY A 270 -4.06 -25.89 -13.74
CA GLY A 270 -4.85 -26.78 -14.60
C GLY A 270 -5.98 -26.10 -15.38
N THR A 271 -6.15 -24.78 -15.22
CA THR A 271 -7.11 -23.98 -16.00
C THR A 271 -6.41 -23.17 -17.09
N GLU A 272 -5.43 -23.76 -17.78
CA GLU A 272 -4.72 -23.08 -18.87
C GLU A 272 -5.58 -22.92 -20.13
N ASN A 273 -6.86 -23.34 -20.14
CA ASN A 273 -7.74 -23.27 -21.32
C ASN A 273 -9.26 -23.25 -21.01
N SER A 274 -9.72 -22.74 -19.86
CA SER A 274 -11.12 -22.31 -19.78
C SER A 274 -11.18 -20.79 -19.94
N SER A 275 -11.75 -20.36 -21.05
CA SER A 275 -11.91 -18.99 -21.53
C SER A 275 -12.59 -18.05 -20.52
N PHE A 276 -11.92 -17.68 -19.42
CA PHE A 276 -11.97 -16.29 -18.99
C PHE A 276 -11.15 -15.55 -20.04
N GLY A 277 -11.82 -15.01 -21.06
CA GLY A 277 -11.17 -14.22 -22.11
C GLY A 277 -10.28 -13.14 -21.49
N ASN A 278 -9.31 -12.62 -22.27
CA ASN A 278 -8.49 -11.46 -21.87
C ASN A 278 -9.29 -10.54 -20.95
N PRO A 279 -8.82 -10.26 -19.71
CA PRO A 279 -9.61 -9.50 -18.74
C PRO A 279 -9.95 -8.16 -19.38
N SER A 280 -11.19 -8.03 -19.87
CA SER A 280 -11.53 -7.17 -21.03
C SER A 280 -11.48 -5.66 -20.74
N HIS A 281 -10.94 -5.29 -19.59
CA HIS A 281 -10.97 -3.97 -18.99
C HIS A 281 -9.70 -3.60 -18.22
N LEU A 282 -8.68 -4.47 -18.13
CA LEU A 282 -7.40 -4.08 -17.53
C LEU A 282 -6.57 -3.27 -18.53
N LEU A 283 -6.01 -2.17 -18.02
CA LEU A 283 -5.10 -1.27 -18.69
C LEU A 283 -3.68 -1.61 -18.22
N PHE A 284 -2.76 -1.68 -19.17
CA PHE A 284 -1.36 -2.05 -18.94
C PHE A 284 -0.44 -0.90 -19.34
N ASN A 285 0.84 -1.00 -18.93
CA ASN A 285 1.86 0.02 -19.20
C ASN A 285 1.53 1.39 -18.56
N TYR A 286 1.18 1.35 -17.27
CA TYR A 286 0.91 2.53 -16.45
C TYR A 286 2.03 2.75 -15.44
N LYS A 287 2.12 3.98 -14.95
CA LYS A 287 2.94 4.38 -13.81
C LYS A 287 2.03 4.89 -12.70
N ALA A 288 2.34 4.50 -11.47
CA ALA A 288 1.79 5.14 -10.28
C ALA A 288 2.78 6.22 -9.82
N ILE A 289 2.33 7.47 -9.85
CA ILE A 289 3.04 8.65 -9.35
C ILE A 289 2.42 9.00 -8.01
N SER A 290 3.19 8.92 -6.93
CA SER A 290 2.76 9.33 -5.60
C SER A 290 3.61 10.49 -5.13
N PHE A 291 3.02 11.52 -4.57
CA PHE A 291 3.79 12.62 -4.00
C PHE A 291 3.19 13.09 -2.68
N VAL A 292 4.05 13.63 -1.81
CA VAL A 292 3.65 14.20 -0.53
C VAL A 292 3.90 15.69 -0.52
N CYS A 293 2.88 16.45 -0.15
CA CYS A 293 2.96 17.91 -0.04
C CYS A 293 2.32 18.43 1.25
N ARG A 294 2.57 19.70 1.57
CA ARG A 294 1.89 20.43 2.64
C ARG A 294 0.37 20.35 2.47
N GLU A 295 -0.34 20.27 3.59
CA GLU A 295 -1.80 20.23 3.60
C GLU A 295 -2.39 21.45 2.86
N GLY A 296 -3.44 21.21 2.05
CA GLY A 296 -4.08 22.24 1.24
C GLY A 296 -3.38 22.57 -0.09
N LYS A 297 -2.26 21.92 -0.41
CA LYS A 297 -1.53 22.11 -1.68
C LYS A 297 -1.73 20.98 -2.70
N GLY A 298 -2.33 19.85 -2.30
CA GLY A 298 -2.55 18.70 -3.18
C GLY A 298 -3.42 19.05 -4.39
N ASP A 299 -4.56 19.72 -4.16
CA ASP A 299 -5.50 20.06 -5.23
C ASP A 299 -4.84 20.88 -6.36
N SER A 300 -4.01 21.88 -6.04
CA SER A 300 -3.33 22.70 -7.06
C SER A 300 -2.33 21.90 -7.88
N LEU A 301 -1.57 21.01 -7.25
CA LEU A 301 -0.59 20.16 -7.94
C LEU A 301 -1.28 19.10 -8.81
N VAL A 302 -2.38 18.53 -8.32
CA VAL A 302 -3.20 17.59 -9.09
C VAL A 302 -3.83 18.27 -10.30
N ASN A 303 -4.34 19.49 -10.17
CA ASN A 303 -4.91 20.23 -11.29
C ASN A 303 -3.87 20.46 -12.41
N ARG A 304 -2.62 20.81 -12.05
CA ARG A 304 -1.51 20.93 -13.02
C ARG A 304 -1.24 19.60 -13.74
N ALA A 305 -1.23 18.49 -13.00
CA ALA A 305 -1.08 17.15 -13.59
C ALA A 305 -2.23 16.83 -14.57
N MET A 306 -3.45 17.22 -14.23
CA MET A 306 -4.63 16.99 -15.08
C MET A 306 -4.60 17.80 -16.37
N GLU A 307 -4.07 19.03 -16.35
CA GLU A 307 -3.85 19.82 -17.57
C GLU A 307 -2.92 19.13 -18.57
N LYS A 308 -2.08 18.18 -18.11
CA LYS A 308 -1.23 17.32 -18.96
C LYS A 308 -1.82 15.94 -19.23
N GLY A 309 -3.08 15.69 -18.85
CA GLY A 309 -3.81 14.47 -19.18
C GLY A 309 -3.87 13.42 -18.05
N ALA A 310 -3.49 13.77 -16.81
CA ALA A 310 -3.80 12.89 -15.68
C ALA A 310 -5.33 12.77 -15.46
N PRO A 311 -5.86 11.58 -15.16
CA PRO A 311 -7.30 11.37 -15.00
C PRO A 311 -7.87 11.97 -13.69
N GLY A 312 -6.99 12.23 -12.73
CA GLY A 312 -7.33 12.64 -11.37
C GLY A 312 -6.35 12.05 -10.36
N ALA A 313 -6.61 12.28 -9.08
CA ALA A 313 -5.79 11.74 -8.00
C ALA A 313 -6.65 11.20 -6.86
N THR A 314 -6.02 10.40 -6.02
CA THR A 314 -6.52 10.08 -4.68
C THR A 314 -5.62 10.75 -3.66
N ILE A 315 -6.22 11.56 -2.79
CA ILE A 315 -5.54 12.35 -1.77
C ILE A 315 -5.85 11.76 -0.41
N SER A 316 -4.82 11.44 0.36
CA SER A 316 -4.93 10.90 1.73
C SER A 316 -4.25 11.86 2.69
N ARG A 317 -4.87 12.08 3.86
CA ARG A 317 -4.25 12.88 4.92
C ARG A 317 -3.27 12.03 5.70
N ILE A 318 -2.06 12.56 5.90
CA ILE A 318 -0.97 11.87 6.58
C ILE A 318 -0.22 12.84 7.49
N SER A 319 0.57 12.31 8.40
CA SER A 319 1.49 13.08 9.25
C SER A 319 2.91 12.86 8.76
N CYS A 320 3.69 13.93 8.64
CA CYS A 320 5.13 13.86 8.47
C CYS A 320 5.80 14.03 9.82
N LEU A 321 6.67 13.08 10.17
CA LEU A 321 7.49 13.11 11.38
C LEU A 321 8.94 13.31 10.94
N ASN A 322 9.57 14.38 11.44
CA ASN A 322 11.00 14.59 11.28
C ASN A 322 11.72 14.08 12.54
N LEU A 323 12.49 13.00 12.41
CA LEU A 323 13.17 12.37 13.52
C LEU A 323 14.48 13.06 13.90
N GLN A 324 14.97 13.99 13.08
CA GLN A 324 16.18 14.76 13.37
C GLN A 324 15.88 16.06 14.13
N ASP A 325 14.63 16.53 14.12
CA ASP A 325 14.21 17.72 14.85
C ASP A 325 13.86 17.35 16.30
N ARG A 326 14.61 17.92 17.26
CA ARG A 326 14.45 17.67 18.70
C ARG A 326 13.07 18.03 19.28
N GLU A 327 12.28 18.83 18.57
CA GLU A 327 10.91 19.18 18.97
C GLU A 327 9.85 18.20 18.47
N GLY A 328 10.22 17.17 17.68
CA GLY A 328 9.30 16.10 17.27
C GLY A 328 8.03 16.64 16.59
N ASP A 329 8.18 17.69 15.77
CA ASP A 329 7.03 18.37 15.19
C ASP A 329 6.35 17.46 14.16
N SER A 330 5.09 17.10 14.44
CA SER A 330 4.26 16.31 13.55
C SER A 330 3.52 17.26 12.63
N ALA A 331 3.97 17.36 11.39
CA ALA A 331 3.37 18.28 10.43
C ALA A 331 2.32 17.57 9.56
N ALA A 332 1.13 18.17 9.43
CA ALA A 332 0.09 17.66 8.55
C ALA A 332 0.52 17.75 7.06
N ARG A 333 0.23 16.69 6.32
CA ARG A 333 0.58 16.51 4.92
C ARG A 333 -0.54 15.83 4.13
N GLU A 334 -0.47 15.97 2.82
CA GLU A 334 -1.32 15.28 1.86
C GLU A 334 -0.49 14.36 0.98
N ARG A 335 -0.82 13.07 0.98
CA ARG A 335 -0.28 12.09 0.03
C ARG A 335 -1.23 11.98 -1.14
N ASN A 336 -0.73 12.28 -2.33
CA ASN A 336 -1.46 12.24 -3.58
C ASN A 336 -0.98 11.03 -4.38
N VAL A 337 -1.90 10.32 -5.02
CA VAL A 337 -1.60 9.18 -5.91
C VAL A 337 -2.33 9.38 -7.22
N ILE A 338 -1.58 9.37 -8.31
CA ILE A 338 -2.03 9.50 -9.69
C ILE A 338 -1.56 8.27 -10.45
N CYS A 339 -2.44 7.65 -11.22
CA CYS A 339 -2.06 6.59 -12.16
C CYS A 339 -2.24 7.11 -13.59
N VAL A 340 -1.17 7.05 -14.38
CA VAL A 340 -1.16 7.52 -15.77
C VAL A 340 -0.52 6.50 -16.70
N PRO A 341 -0.92 6.48 -17.99
CA PRO A 341 -0.17 5.80 -19.03
C PRO A 341 1.31 6.19 -19.02
N ASN A 342 2.21 5.23 -19.26
CA ASN A 342 3.65 5.47 -19.20
C ASN A 342 4.13 6.60 -20.13
N ASN A 343 3.49 6.78 -21.30
CA ASN A 343 3.81 7.85 -22.25
C ASN A 343 3.39 9.27 -21.78
N LEU A 344 2.57 9.38 -20.72
CA LEU A 344 2.18 10.64 -20.11
C LEU A 344 2.93 10.93 -18.80
N ALA A 345 3.64 9.94 -18.25
CA ALA A 345 4.27 10.04 -16.94
C ALA A 345 5.24 11.24 -16.84
N GLU A 346 6.16 11.37 -17.80
CA GLU A 346 7.14 12.47 -17.83
C GLU A 346 6.47 13.85 -17.88
N LYS A 347 5.48 14.02 -18.77
CA LYS A 347 4.72 15.29 -18.87
C LYS A 347 4.00 15.66 -17.58
N VAL A 348 3.47 14.66 -16.86
CA VAL A 348 2.80 14.87 -15.57
C VAL A 348 3.81 15.24 -14.49
N ILE A 349 4.97 14.60 -14.47
CA ILE A 349 6.07 14.93 -13.55
C ILE A 349 6.53 16.37 -13.80
N ASP A 350 6.80 16.75 -15.04
CA ASP A 350 7.21 18.10 -15.41
C ASP A 350 6.16 19.14 -15.00
N ALA A 351 4.86 18.80 -15.08
CA ALA A 351 3.79 19.68 -14.65
C ALA A 351 3.74 19.88 -13.13
N ILE A 352 4.02 18.82 -12.37
CA ILE A 352 4.12 18.88 -10.90
C ILE A 352 5.33 19.73 -10.50
N PHE A 353 6.43 19.63 -11.25
CA PHE A 353 7.66 20.39 -11.02
C PHE A 353 7.68 21.79 -11.68
N HIS A 354 6.61 22.21 -12.35
CA HIS A 354 6.55 23.52 -13.01
C HIS A 354 6.54 24.67 -11.97
N GLU A 355 7.49 25.61 -12.08
CA GLU A 355 7.77 26.71 -11.13
C GLU A 355 8.50 26.28 -9.84
N GLU A 356 9.75 25.83 -9.98
CA GLU A 356 10.58 25.22 -8.91
C GLU A 356 10.57 25.99 -7.59
N GLU A 357 10.68 27.33 -7.59
CA GLU A 357 10.70 28.17 -6.37
C GLU A 357 9.48 27.99 -5.44
N ILE A 358 8.30 27.68 -6.01
CA ILE A 358 7.06 27.50 -5.24
C ILE A 358 6.93 26.06 -4.73
N ILE A 359 7.34 25.09 -5.55
CA ILE A 359 7.29 23.65 -5.23
C ILE A 359 8.26 23.32 -4.11
N GLU A 360 9.41 23.98 -4.11
CA GLU A 360 10.42 23.88 -3.07
C GLU A 360 9.89 24.12 -1.64
N GLN A 361 8.80 24.87 -1.50
CA GLN A 361 8.17 25.16 -0.21
C GLN A 361 7.08 24.16 0.18
N PHE A 362 6.51 23.44 -0.78
CA PHE A 362 5.27 22.68 -0.59
C PHE A 362 5.39 21.18 -0.82
N LEU A 363 6.31 20.73 -1.68
CA LEU A 363 6.52 19.32 -1.98
C LEU A 363 7.63 18.76 -1.08
N ASP A 364 7.38 17.62 -0.46
CA ASP A 364 8.40 16.94 0.33
C ASP A 364 9.16 15.91 -0.54
N HIS A 365 8.41 15.04 -1.25
CA HIS A 365 8.97 14.07 -2.19
C HIS A 365 7.94 13.62 -3.23
N LEU A 366 8.44 12.99 -4.30
CA LEU A 366 7.64 12.31 -5.33
C LEU A 366 8.26 10.93 -5.64
N TRP A 367 7.44 9.89 -5.60
CA TRP A 367 7.74 8.51 -5.96
C TRP A 367 7.08 8.13 -7.28
N ILE A 368 7.84 7.44 -8.13
CA ILE A 368 7.36 6.84 -9.38
C ILE A 368 7.62 5.35 -9.32
N GLN A 369 6.61 4.55 -9.63
CA GLN A 369 6.73 3.11 -9.74
C GLN A 369 5.85 2.55 -10.85
N ASP A 370 6.18 1.34 -11.28
CA ASP A 370 5.37 0.61 -12.25
C ASP A 370 3.99 0.29 -11.67
N ALA A 371 2.96 0.47 -12.51
CA ALA A 371 1.62 -0.02 -12.25
C ALA A 371 1.26 -1.02 -13.36
N PRO A 372 1.65 -2.31 -13.22
CA PRO A 372 1.54 -3.29 -14.31
C PRO A 372 0.10 -3.49 -14.80
N SER A 373 -0.87 -3.43 -13.89
CA SER A 373 -2.29 -3.53 -14.21
C SER A 373 -3.09 -2.45 -13.48
N VAL A 374 -3.94 -1.77 -14.24
CA VAL A 374 -4.83 -0.69 -13.80
C VAL A 374 -6.24 -1.00 -14.28
N PHE A 375 -7.24 -0.68 -13.48
CA PHE A 375 -8.64 -0.74 -13.87
C PHE A 375 -9.31 0.61 -13.61
N SER A 376 -9.98 1.13 -14.62
CA SER A 376 -10.85 2.30 -14.56
C SER A 376 -12.11 2.01 -15.37
N TYR A 377 -13.27 2.45 -14.87
CA TYR A 377 -14.52 2.39 -15.64
C TYR A 377 -14.44 3.27 -16.90
N ILE A 378 -13.81 4.44 -16.79
CA ILE A 378 -13.68 5.42 -17.86
C ILE A 378 -12.39 5.14 -18.62
N ARG A 379 -12.52 5.00 -19.95
CA ARG A 379 -11.42 4.78 -20.89
C ARG A 379 -10.73 6.08 -21.26
#